data_AF-A0AAW4END2-F1
#
_entry.id   AF-A0AAW4END2-F1
#
_cell.length_a   1.000
_cell.length_b   1.000
_cell.length_c   1.000
_cell.angle_alpha   90.00
_cell.angle_beta   90.00
_cell.angle_gamma   90.00
#
_symmetry.space_group_name_H-M   'P 1'
#
loop_
_entity.id
_entity.type
_entity.pdbx_description
1 polymer ?
#
loop_
_entity_poly.entity_id
_entity_poly.type
_entity_poly.pdbx_seq_one_letter_code
_entity_poly.pdbx_strand_id
1 'polypeptide(L)'
;MENQKKEPPAAGTLEALAQVIAQRVARRDGQKPKLRVVAAPKPSTIDNVTRDSILRRIRWLRDHYNLGCLIDQATFNTPGIDCLENDALVQLHREMEAARECCMEGVPLDEAGFIRDVSIQDI
;
A
#
# COMPACT_ATOMS: atom_id res chain seq x y z
N MET A 1 7.60 11.52 67.66
CA MET A 1 8.30 10.75 66.62
C MET A 1 8.85 11.75 65.62
N GLU A 2 10.14 12.05 65.71
CA GLU A 2 10.81 13.04 64.85
C GLU A 2 10.79 12.58 63.40
N ASN A 3 10.24 13.41 62.52
CA ASN A 3 10.40 13.26 61.08
C ASN A 3 11.86 13.60 60.74
N GLN A 4 12.71 12.58 60.67
CA GLN A 4 14.06 12.72 60.15
C GLN A 4 13.98 13.16 58.69
N LYS A 5 14.36 14.41 58.44
CA LYS A 5 14.53 14.96 57.11
C LYS A 5 15.75 14.26 56.49
N LYS A 6 15.53 13.19 55.73
CA LYS A 6 16.60 12.45 55.04
C LYS A 6 17.37 13.42 54.13
N GLU A 7 18.66 13.54 54.40
CA GLU A 7 19.60 14.33 53.61
C GLU A 7 19.70 13.74 52.20
N PRO A 8 19.78 14.56 51.14
CA PRO A 8 19.84 14.04 49.77
C PRO A 8 21.11 13.19 49.56
N PRO A 9 21.02 12.09 48.79
CA PRO A 9 22.16 11.21 48.54
C PRO A 9 23.31 11.99 47.90
N ALA A 10 24.54 11.64 48.29
CA ALA A 10 25.74 12.27 47.78
C ALA A 10 25.84 12.15 46.25
N ALA A 11 26.31 13.21 45.59
CA ALA A 11 26.45 13.24 44.14
C ALA A 11 27.38 12.10 43.65
N GLY A 12 26.92 11.36 42.63
CA GLY A 12 27.69 10.26 42.04
C GLY A 12 27.43 8.87 42.62
N THR A 13 26.56 8.72 43.63
CA THR A 13 26.15 7.38 44.12
C THR A 13 25.02 6.78 43.29
N LEU A 14 24.84 5.47 43.42
CA LEU A 14 23.76 4.72 42.77
C LEU A 14 22.37 5.20 43.23
N GLU A 15 22.24 5.60 44.49
CA GLU A 15 21.01 6.13 45.08
C GLU A 15 20.65 7.50 44.48
N ALA A 16 21.66 8.35 44.23
CA ALA A 16 21.46 9.62 43.54
C ALA A 16 21.00 9.40 42.09
N LEU A 17 21.56 8.42 41.39
CA LEU A 17 21.11 8.04 40.05
C LEU A 17 19.68 7.49 40.06
N ALA A 18 19.35 6.59 40.99
CA ALA A 18 18.02 6.02 41.14
C ALA A 18 16.96 7.11 41.42
N GLN A 19 17.30 8.11 42.24
CA GLN A 19 16.41 9.23 42.54
C GLN A 19 16.17 10.12 41.29
N VAL A 20 17.20 10.35 40.47
CA VAL A 20 17.06 11.09 39.21
C VAL A 20 16.20 10.32 38.21
N ILE A 21 16.35 8.99 38.11
CA ILE A 21 15.51 8.14 37.26
C ILE A 21 14.06 8.19 37.73
N ALA A 22 13.80 8.01 39.03
CA ALA A 22 12.46 8.08 39.60
C ALA A 22 11.79 9.44 39.34
N GLN A 23 12.52 10.55 39.51
CA GLN A 23 12.01 11.89 39.20
C GLN A 23 11.69 12.06 37.70
N ARG A 24 12.49 11.50 36.79
CA ARG A 24 12.25 11.58 35.35
C ARG A 24 11.08 10.71 34.89
N VAL A 25 10.92 9.52 35.47
CA VAL A 25 9.80 8.61 35.17
C VAL A 25 8.49 9.18 35.73
N ALA A 26 8.49 9.68 36.96
CA ALA A 26 7.29 10.30 37.56
C ALA A 26 6.79 11.52 36.77
N ARG A 27 7.70 12.31 36.17
CA ARG A 27 7.34 13.41 35.24
C ARG A 27 6.69 12.94 33.95
N ARG A 28 6.89 11.67 33.59
CA ARG A 28 6.44 11.06 32.34
C ARG A 28 5.16 10.22 32.50
N ASP A 29 4.89 9.73 33.71
CA ASP A 29 3.73 8.86 34.02
C ASP A 29 2.35 9.52 33.83
N GLY A 30 2.28 10.86 33.76
CA GLY A 30 1.02 11.58 33.55
C GLY A 30 0.64 11.83 32.08
N GLN A 31 1.59 11.73 31.15
CA GLN A 31 1.36 12.13 29.76
C GLN A 31 1.11 10.89 28.90
N LYS A 32 -0.17 10.53 28.74
CA LYS A 32 -0.57 9.45 27.82
C LYS A 32 0.01 9.75 26.42
N PRO A 33 0.76 8.81 25.83
CA PRO A 33 1.31 9.03 24.50
C PRO A 33 0.17 9.32 23.52
N LYS A 34 0.33 10.37 22.72
CA LYS A 34 -0.62 10.71 21.64
C LYS A 34 -0.39 9.71 20.51
N LEU A 35 -1.04 8.55 20.62
CA LEU A 35 -1.03 7.55 19.55
C LEU A 35 -1.97 8.02 18.45
N ARG A 36 -1.45 8.09 17.22
CA ARG A 36 -2.28 8.24 16.03
C ARG A 36 -2.69 6.83 15.60
N VAL A 37 -4.00 6.60 15.46
CA VAL A 37 -4.50 5.39 14.81
C VAL A 37 -4.05 5.44 13.35
N VAL A 38 -3.15 4.53 12.98
CA VAL A 38 -2.83 4.24 11.59
C VAL A 38 -3.82 3.17 11.16
N ALA A 39 -4.62 3.46 10.14
CA ALA A 39 -5.50 2.44 9.57
C ALA A 39 -4.62 1.25 9.15
N ALA A 40 -4.97 0.05 9.62
CA ALA A 40 -4.29 -1.16 9.17
C ALA A 40 -4.41 -1.20 7.64
N PRO A 41 -3.31 -1.45 6.91
CA PRO A 41 -3.39 -1.59 5.46
C PRO A 41 -4.43 -2.67 5.16
N LYS A 42 -5.39 -2.34 4.29
CA LYS A 42 -6.40 -3.30 3.87
C LYS A 42 -5.66 -4.53 3.34
N PRO A 43 -5.95 -5.75 3.82
CA PRO A 43 -5.28 -6.94 3.33
C PRO A 43 -5.47 -6.97 1.82
N SER A 44 -4.36 -6.95 1.09
CA SER A 44 -4.41 -7.03 -0.36
C SER A 44 -4.90 -8.41 -0.76
N THR A 45 -5.73 -8.47 -1.79
CA THR A 45 -6.23 -9.73 -2.37
C THR A 45 -5.09 -10.64 -2.85
N ILE A 46 -3.93 -10.04 -3.18
CA ILE A 46 -2.73 -10.73 -3.67
C ILE A 46 -1.46 -10.24 -2.95
N ASP A 47 -0.45 -11.10 -2.88
CA ASP A 47 0.88 -10.75 -2.38
C ASP A 47 1.76 -10.10 -3.48
N ASN A 48 2.93 -9.60 -3.07
CA ASN A 48 3.84 -8.91 -3.99
C ASN A 48 4.41 -9.82 -5.09
N VAL A 49 4.63 -11.10 -4.78
CA VAL A 49 5.16 -12.08 -5.76
C VAL A 49 4.13 -12.34 -6.87
N THR A 50 2.87 -12.44 -6.48
CA THR A 50 1.74 -12.57 -7.40
C THR A 50 1.59 -11.30 -8.23
N ARG A 51 1.70 -10.12 -7.61
CA ARG A 51 1.66 -8.82 -8.31
C ARG A 51 2.75 -8.74 -9.40
N ASP A 52 3.99 -9.07 -9.07
CA ASP A 52 5.10 -9.05 -10.03
C ASP A 52 4.90 -10.05 -11.17
N SER A 53 4.32 -11.20 -10.87
CA SER A 53 3.99 -12.22 -11.87
C SER A 53 2.88 -11.75 -12.82
N ILE A 54 1.85 -11.09 -12.29
CA ILE A 54 0.78 -10.48 -13.09
C ILE A 54 1.34 -9.39 -13.99
N LEU A 55 2.19 -8.48 -13.48
CA LEU A 55 2.80 -7.41 -14.28
C LEU A 55 3.63 -7.97 -15.43
N ARG A 56 4.44 -9.01 -15.19
CA ARG A 56 5.19 -9.69 -16.26
C ARG A 56 4.25 -10.30 -17.30
N ARG A 57 3.16 -10.93 -16.84
CA ARG A 57 2.18 -11.56 -17.74
C ARG A 57 1.44 -10.54 -18.60
N ILE A 58 0.99 -9.43 -18.02
CA ILE A 58 0.35 -8.31 -18.72
C ILE A 58 1.27 -7.74 -19.80
N ARG A 59 2.54 -7.49 -19.49
CA ARG A 59 3.52 -6.99 -20.47
C ARG A 59 3.73 -7.99 -21.61
N TRP A 60 3.81 -9.28 -21.29
CA TRP A 60 3.91 -10.32 -22.30
C TRP A 60 2.67 -10.36 -23.22
N LEU A 61 1.46 -10.28 -22.65
CA LEU A 61 0.20 -10.26 -23.40
C LEU A 61 0.10 -9.04 -24.32
N ARG A 62 0.50 -7.85 -23.82
CA ARG A 62 0.61 -6.63 -24.62
C ARG A 62 1.49 -6.86 -25.84
N ASP A 63 2.70 -7.38 -25.63
CA ASP A 63 3.71 -7.47 -26.69
C ASP A 63 3.38 -8.57 -27.72
N HIS A 64 2.76 -9.68 -27.30
CA HIS A 64 2.50 -10.84 -28.17
C HIS A 64 1.14 -10.80 -28.87
N TYR A 65 0.15 -10.11 -28.28
CA TYR A 65 -1.21 -10.02 -28.82
C TYR A 65 -1.63 -8.58 -29.15
N ASN A 66 -0.68 -7.63 -29.09
CA ASN A 66 -0.92 -6.21 -29.36
C ASN A 66 -2.05 -5.58 -28.50
N LEU A 67 -2.17 -6.02 -27.24
CA LEU A 67 -3.23 -5.61 -26.32
C LEU A 67 -2.93 -4.32 -25.55
N GLY A 68 -2.10 -3.43 -26.11
CA GLY A 68 -1.70 -2.17 -25.47
C GLY A 68 -2.88 -1.26 -25.14
N CYS A 69 -3.89 -1.25 -26.00
CA CYS A 69 -5.10 -0.44 -25.79
C CYS A 69 -5.81 -0.74 -24.46
N LEU A 70 -5.81 -2.00 -23.99
CA LEU A 70 -6.45 -2.36 -22.72
C LEU A 70 -5.71 -1.79 -21.52
N ILE A 71 -4.39 -1.73 -21.61
CA ILE A 71 -3.54 -1.09 -20.61
C ILE A 71 -3.82 0.42 -20.58
N ASP A 72 -3.87 1.07 -21.73
CA ASP A 72 -4.13 2.51 -21.83
C ASP A 72 -5.50 2.86 -21.22
N GLN A 73 -6.53 2.05 -21.51
CA GLN A 73 -7.86 2.21 -20.91
C GLN A 73 -7.85 2.02 -19.39
N ALA A 74 -7.17 0.99 -18.89
CA ALA A 74 -7.10 0.72 -17.45
C ALA A 74 -6.26 1.76 -16.68
N THR A 75 -5.35 2.42 -17.37
CA THR A 75 -4.46 3.44 -16.81
C THR A 75 -4.91 4.86 -17.15
N PHE A 76 -6.11 5.05 -17.69
CA PHE A 76 -6.68 6.38 -17.89
C PHE A 76 -6.79 7.10 -16.53
N ASN A 77 -6.02 8.18 -16.34
CA ASN A 77 -5.78 8.90 -15.07
C ASN A 77 -4.82 8.25 -14.06
N THR A 78 -4.08 7.21 -14.45
CA THR A 78 -3.03 6.58 -13.64
C THR A 78 -1.69 6.67 -14.39
N PRO A 79 -0.56 6.94 -13.71
CA PRO A 79 0.74 7.06 -14.40
C PRO A 79 1.19 5.84 -15.20
N GLY A 80 0.66 4.65 -14.89
CA GLY A 80 0.94 3.41 -15.60
C GLY A 80 0.50 2.17 -14.83
N ILE A 81 0.71 0.99 -15.43
CA ILE A 81 0.27 -0.30 -14.87
C ILE A 81 0.87 -0.62 -13.51
N ASP A 82 2.10 -0.17 -13.25
CA ASP A 82 2.79 -0.40 -11.99
C ASP A 82 2.14 0.36 -10.82
N CYS A 83 1.37 1.41 -11.12
CA CYS A 83 0.64 2.22 -10.14
C CYS A 83 -0.81 1.76 -9.92
N LEU A 84 -1.29 0.74 -10.63
CA LEU A 84 -2.64 0.21 -10.43
C LEU A 84 -2.76 -0.46 -9.06
N GLU A 85 -3.88 -0.25 -8.38
CA GLU A 85 -4.20 -1.02 -7.18
C GLU A 85 -4.31 -2.52 -7.49
N ASN A 86 -4.09 -3.36 -6.49
CA ASN A 86 -4.06 -4.82 -6.67
C ASN A 86 -5.34 -5.38 -7.32
N ASP A 87 -6.51 -4.88 -6.91
CA ASP A 87 -7.79 -5.35 -7.46
C ASP A 87 -7.95 -4.94 -8.94
N ALA A 88 -7.59 -3.70 -9.28
CA ALA A 88 -7.60 -3.20 -10.65
C ALA A 88 -6.60 -3.96 -11.55
N LEU A 89 -5.41 -4.29 -11.01
CA LEU A 89 -4.40 -5.07 -11.72
C LEU A 89 -4.87 -6.51 -11.99
N VAL A 90 -5.51 -7.16 -11.01
CA VAL A 90 -6.10 -8.50 -11.18
C VAL A 90 -7.22 -8.46 -12.20
N GLN A 91 -8.06 -7.43 -12.18
CA GLN A 91 -9.13 -7.26 -13.15
C GLN A 91 -8.58 -7.10 -14.58
N LEU A 92 -7.60 -6.20 -14.76
CA LEU A 92 -6.91 -6.01 -16.05
C LEU A 92 -6.28 -7.32 -16.55
N HIS A 93 -5.63 -8.09 -15.68
CA HIS A 93 -5.07 -9.39 -16.05
C HIS A 93 -6.12 -10.34 -16.61
N ARG A 94 -7.30 -10.44 -15.97
CA ARG A 94 -8.40 -11.29 -16.44
C ARG A 94 -8.94 -10.82 -17.79
N GLU A 95 -9.12 -9.51 -17.95
CA GLU A 95 -9.56 -8.92 -19.22
C GLU A 95 -8.57 -9.20 -20.35
N MET A 96 -7.27 -9.07 -20.10
CA MET A 96 -6.26 -9.35 -21.11
C MET A 96 -6.17 -10.83 -21.50
N GLU A 97 -6.38 -11.76 -20.56
CA GLU A 97 -6.44 -13.19 -20.89
C GLU A 97 -7.69 -13.53 -21.71
N ALA A 98 -8.84 -12.91 -21.41
CA ALA A 98 -10.04 -13.10 -22.22
C ALA A 98 -9.87 -12.48 -23.63
N ALA A 99 -9.28 -11.29 -23.72
CA ALA A 99 -8.96 -10.66 -25.01
C ALA A 99 -7.98 -11.49 -25.84
N ARG A 100 -7.02 -12.17 -25.18
CA ARG A 100 -6.10 -13.12 -25.83
C ARG A 100 -6.86 -14.23 -26.55
N GLU A 101 -7.91 -14.76 -25.93
CA GLU A 101 -8.75 -15.81 -26.52
C GLU A 101 -9.46 -15.28 -27.77
N CYS A 102 -10.03 -14.07 -27.73
CA CYS A 102 -10.60 -13.43 -28.92
C CYS A 102 -9.57 -13.24 -30.05
N CYS A 103 -8.34 -12.83 -29.74
CA CYS A 103 -7.28 -12.73 -30.74
C CYS A 103 -6.97 -14.09 -31.41
N MET A 104 -7.01 -15.19 -30.65
CA MET A 104 -6.78 -16.53 -31.19
C MET A 104 -7.95 -17.01 -32.06
N GLU A 105 -9.17 -16.61 -31.72
CA GLU A 105 -10.40 -16.97 -32.45
C GLU A 105 -10.65 -16.04 -33.65
N GLY A 106 -9.86 -14.98 -33.82
CA GLY A 106 -10.03 -13.99 -34.89
C GLY A 106 -11.21 -13.05 -34.66
N VAL A 107 -11.70 -12.94 -33.42
CA VAL A 107 -12.80 -12.05 -33.04
C VAL A 107 -12.23 -10.65 -32.73
N PRO A 108 -12.72 -9.59 -33.39
CA PRO A 108 -12.31 -8.22 -33.10
C PRO A 108 -12.61 -7.81 -31.63
N LEU A 109 -11.71 -7.05 -31.02
CA LEU A 109 -11.82 -6.68 -29.59
C LEU A 109 -12.96 -5.69 -29.30
N ASP A 110 -13.30 -4.86 -30.27
CA ASP A 110 -14.43 -3.94 -30.24
C ASP A 110 -15.77 -4.69 -30.30
N GLU A 111 -15.90 -5.68 -31.18
CA GLU A 111 -17.08 -6.55 -31.25
C GLU A 111 -17.24 -7.40 -29.99
N ALA A 112 -16.13 -7.84 -29.39
CA ALA A 112 -16.12 -8.58 -28.13
C ALA A 112 -16.37 -7.69 -26.89
N GLY A 113 -16.47 -6.36 -27.05
CA GLY A 113 -16.79 -5.43 -25.98
C GLY A 113 -15.64 -5.07 -25.04
N PHE A 114 -14.38 -5.30 -25.43
CA PHE A 114 -13.21 -4.91 -24.63
C PHE A 114 -12.82 -3.43 -24.80
N ILE A 115 -13.16 -2.85 -25.94
CA ILE A 115 -12.83 -1.45 -26.25
C ILE A 115 -13.94 -0.54 -25.72
N ARG A 116 -13.56 0.42 -24.87
CA ARG A 116 -14.45 1.39 -24.24
C ARG A 116 -14.21 2.76 -24.83
N ASP A 117 -15.26 3.56 -24.91
CA ASP A 117 -15.13 4.98 -25.22
C ASP A 117 -14.49 5.71 -24.03
N VAL A 118 -13.25 6.16 -24.22
CA VAL A 118 -12.47 6.95 -23.25
C VAL A 118 -12.32 8.41 -23.70
N SER A 119 -13.16 8.86 -24.64
CA SER A 119 -13.17 10.26 -25.06
C SER A 119 -13.46 11.17 -23.86
N ILE A 120 -12.66 12.23 -23.73
CA ILE A 120 -12.93 13.29 -22.77
C ILE A 120 -14.11 14.07 -23.34
N GLN A 121 -15.28 13.91 -22.72
CA GLN A 121 -16.44 14.72 -23.04
C GLN A 121 -16.28 16.08 -22.35
N ASP A 122 -16.23 17.15 -23.14
CA ASP A 122 -16.19 18.52 -22.62
C ASP A 122 -17.44 18.76 -21.75
N ILE A 123 -17.23 19.31 -20.54
CA ILE A 123 -18.29 19.73 -19.60
C ILE A 123 -18.83 21.11 -20.01
#